data_AF-A0AAP3GB21-F1
#
_entry.id   AF-A0AAP3GB21-F1
#
_cell.length_a   1.000
_cell.length_b   1.000
_cell.length_c   1.000
_cell.angle_alpha   90.00
_cell.angle_beta   90.00
_cell.angle_gamma   90.00
#
_symmetry.space_group_name_H-M   'P 1'
#
loop_
_entity.id
_entity.type
_entity.pdbx_description
1 polymer ?
#
loop_
_entity_poly.entity_id
_entity_poly.type
_entity_poly.pdbx_seq_one_letter_code
_entity_poly.pdbx_strand_id
1 'polypeptide(L)'
;GGDFSNETVEFIFNRDILINETDAITNAKDSVGIISDETIVANHPWTTNAQEELARKKKEREDTVDQSDPYADFAPKEEPE
;
A
#
# COMPACT_ATOMS: atom_id res chain seq x y z
N GLY A 1 9.05 -18.25 40.03
CA GLY A 1 8.02 -17.61 39.20
C GLY A 1 8.68 -16.47 38.47
N GLY A 2 8.47 -16.35 37.16
CA GLY A 2 9.03 -15.26 36.36
C GLY A 2 8.24 -13.97 36.59
N ASP A 3 8.95 -12.86 36.74
CA ASP A 3 8.40 -11.52 36.84
C ASP A 3 8.37 -10.88 35.45
N PHE A 4 7.18 -10.57 34.95
CA PHE A 4 6.93 -10.03 33.60
C PHE A 4 6.50 -8.56 33.64
N SER A 5 6.75 -7.88 34.76
CA SER A 5 6.36 -6.47 34.98
C SER A 5 7.03 -5.44 34.04
N ASN A 6 8.03 -5.85 33.26
CA ASN A 6 8.75 -4.99 32.31
C ASN A 6 8.45 -5.28 30.82
N GLU A 7 7.50 -6.15 30.49
CA GLU A 7 7.09 -6.31 29.09
C GLU A 7 6.25 -5.11 28.64
N THR A 8 6.72 -4.44 27.59
CA THR A 8 5.99 -3.34 26.95
C THR A 8 4.89 -3.94 26.08
N VAL A 9 3.67 -4.00 26.61
CA VAL A 9 2.51 -4.53 25.89
C VAL A 9 1.93 -3.43 25.00
N GLU A 10 2.00 -3.62 23.69
CA GLU A 10 1.32 -2.78 22.71
C GLU A 10 -0.10 -3.30 22.48
N PHE A 11 -1.09 -2.53 22.92
CA PHE A 11 -2.51 -2.88 22.74
C PHE A 11 -2.98 -2.44 21.36
N ILE A 12 -2.99 -3.37 20.40
CA ILE A 12 -3.62 -3.16 19.08
C ILE A 12 -5.11 -3.46 19.22
N PHE A 13 -5.92 -2.42 19.42
CA PHE A 13 -7.38 -2.53 19.40
C PHE A 13 -7.88 -2.68 17.96
N ASN A 14 -7.92 -3.90 17.46
CA ASN A 14 -8.76 -4.23 16.31
C ASN A 14 -10.21 -4.21 16.78
N ARG A 15 -10.84 -3.04 16.68
CA ARG A 15 -12.26 -2.93 16.94
C ARG A 15 -12.95 -3.53 15.73
N ASP A 16 -13.48 -4.76 15.88
CA ASP A 16 -14.54 -5.30 15.03
C ASP A 16 -15.81 -4.45 15.23
N ILE A 17 -15.73 -3.16 14.89
CA ILE A 17 -16.93 -2.45 14.48
C ILE A 17 -17.27 -3.12 13.16
N LEU A 18 -18.55 -3.38 12.92
CA LEU A 18 -19.07 -3.31 11.57
C LEU A 18 -18.88 -1.88 11.02
N ILE A 19 -17.65 -1.36 10.97
CA ILE A 19 -17.28 -0.37 9.98
C ILE A 19 -17.52 -1.15 8.71
N ASN A 20 -18.55 -0.73 7.99
CA ASN A 20 -18.86 -1.27 6.70
C ASN A 20 -17.61 -1.06 5.85
N GLU A 21 -16.77 -2.08 5.71
CA GLU A 21 -15.56 -2.01 4.89
C GLU A 21 -15.93 -1.48 3.50
N THR A 22 -17.14 -1.80 3.03
CA THR A 22 -17.75 -1.22 1.84
C THR A 22 -17.77 0.31 1.84
N ASP A 23 -18.19 0.96 2.93
CA ASP A 23 -18.25 2.42 3.01
C ASP A 23 -16.85 3.03 3.08
N ALA A 24 -15.93 2.41 3.82
CA ALA A 24 -14.54 2.85 3.89
C ALA A 24 -13.83 2.73 2.51
N ILE A 25 -14.05 1.63 1.81
CA ILE A 25 -13.55 1.40 0.45
C ILE A 25 -14.20 2.38 -0.54
N THR A 26 -15.51 2.61 -0.41
CA THR A 26 -16.23 3.57 -1.27
C THR A 26 -15.70 4.98 -1.07
N ASN A 27 -15.56 5.43 0.18
CA ASN A 27 -14.99 6.74 0.49
C ASN A 27 -13.54 6.87 -0.01
N ALA A 28 -12.73 5.82 0.14
CA ALA A 28 -11.36 5.80 -0.37
C ALA A 28 -11.33 5.96 -1.90
N LYS A 29 -12.20 5.24 -2.61
CA LYS A 29 -12.35 5.33 -4.06
C LYS A 29 -12.85 6.70 -4.52
N ASP A 30 -13.86 7.25 -3.85
CA ASP A 30 -14.45 8.55 -4.19
C ASP A 30 -13.51 9.71 -3.90
N SER A 31 -12.50 9.49 -3.04
CA SER A 31 -11.46 10.47 -2.72
C SER A 31 -10.31 10.51 -3.73
N VAL A 32 -10.24 9.57 -4.68
CA VAL A 32 -9.19 9.52 -5.71
C VAL A 32 -9.25 10.79 -6.56
N GLY A 33 -8.11 11.49 -6.67
CA GLY A 33 -8.00 12.76 -7.39
C GLY A 33 -8.48 13.99 -6.60
N ILE A 34 -9.02 13.80 -5.39
CA ILE A 34 -9.39 14.89 -4.47
C ILE A 34 -8.28 15.07 -3.41
N ILE A 35 -7.82 13.97 -2.82
CA ILE A 35 -6.74 13.96 -1.83
C ILE A 35 -5.57 13.07 -2.32
N SER A 36 -4.42 13.13 -1.63
CA SER A 36 -3.25 12.37 -2.04
C SER A 36 -3.47 10.86 -1.96
N ASP A 37 -2.91 10.13 -2.92
CA ASP A 37 -2.93 8.66 -2.94
C ASP A 37 -2.36 8.06 -1.66
N GLU A 38 -1.36 8.70 -1.06
CA GLU A 38 -0.82 8.30 0.25
C GLU A 38 -1.88 8.35 1.35
N THR A 39 -2.68 9.41 1.41
CA THR A 39 -3.74 9.54 2.41
C THR A 39 -4.84 8.51 2.18
N ILE A 40 -5.20 8.26 0.92
CA ILE A 40 -6.22 7.26 0.56
C ILE A 40 -5.76 5.86 0.95
N VAL A 41 -4.52 5.52 0.61
CA VAL A 41 -3.92 4.23 0.93
C VAL A 41 -3.80 4.07 2.45
N ALA A 42 -3.34 5.09 3.18
CA ALA A 42 -3.22 5.05 4.64
C ALA A 42 -4.54 4.84 5.39
N ASN A 43 -5.67 5.30 4.83
CA ASN A 43 -7.00 5.15 5.43
C ASN A 43 -7.77 3.94 4.89
N HIS A 44 -7.20 3.19 3.95
CA HIS A 44 -7.84 2.03 3.38
C HIS A 44 -7.85 0.85 4.38
N PRO A 45 -8.96 0.11 4.56
CA PRO A 45 -9.09 -0.91 5.61
C PRO A 45 -8.03 -2.02 5.61
N TRP A 46 -7.48 -2.32 4.43
CA TRP A 46 -6.50 -3.40 4.24
C TRP A 46 -5.05 -2.92 4.22
N THR A 47 -4.81 -1.61 4.36
CA THR A 47 -3.45 -1.09 4.37
C THR A 47 -2.87 -1.18 5.77
N THR A 48 -1.78 -1.92 5.91
CA THR A 48 -0.98 -1.97 7.14
C THR A 48 0.11 -0.91 7.16
N ASN A 49 0.77 -0.67 6.01
CA ASN A 49 1.78 0.37 5.85
C ASN A 49 1.61 1.07 4.50
N ALA A 50 1.27 2.36 4.53
CA ALA A 50 0.98 3.13 3.33
C ALA A 50 2.18 3.27 2.39
N GLN A 51 3.39 3.41 2.95
CA GLN A 51 4.61 3.58 2.17
C GLN A 51 4.99 2.29 1.44
N GLU A 52 4.88 1.15 2.12
CA GLU A 52 5.10 -0.16 1.49
C GLU A 52 4.08 -0.43 0.38
N GLU A 53 2.80 -0.13 0.62
CA GLU A 53 1.74 -0.37 -0.35
C GLU A 53 1.91 0.52 -1.59
N LEU A 54 2.27 1.79 -1.41
CA LEU A 54 2.61 2.67 -2.54
C LEU A 54 3.81 2.16 -3.34
N ALA A 55 4.85 1.64 -2.67
CA ALA A 55 6.00 1.06 -3.34
C ALA A 55 5.61 -0.18 -4.16
N ARG A 56 4.75 -1.05 -3.62
CA ARG A 56 4.20 -2.21 -4.36
C ARG A 56 3.42 -1.77 -5.58
N LYS A 57 2.51 -0.80 -5.45
CA LYS A 57 1.72 -0.26 -6.56
C LYS A 57 2.59 0.40 -7.64
N LYS A 58 3.70 1.06 -7.25
CA LYS A 58 4.67 1.62 -8.20
C LYS A 58 5.37 0.52 -8.99
N LYS A 59 5.84 -0.52 -8.28
CA LYS A 59 6.48 -1.68 -8.91
C LYS A 59 5.54 -2.39 -9.87
N GLU A 60 4.30 -2.66 -9.46
CA GLU A 60 3.28 -3.25 -10.35
C GLU A 60 3.07 -2.42 -11.61
N ARG A 61 3.03 -1.08 -11.48
CA ARG A 61 2.92 -0.18 -12.63
C ARG A 61 4.14 -0.24 -13.54
N GLU A 62 5.34 -0.26 -12.99
CA GLU A 62 6.59 -0.37 -13.75
C GLU A 62 6.66 -1.71 -14.48
N ASP A 63 6.36 -2.82 -13.80
CA ASP A 63 6.31 -4.17 -14.39
C ASP A 63 5.27 -4.24 -15.53
N THR A 64 4.12 -3.56 -15.39
CA THR A 64 3.09 -3.52 -16.44
C THR A 64 3.53 -2.68 -17.64
N VAL A 65 4.23 -1.56 -17.41
CA VAL A 65 4.75 -0.69 -18.49
C VAL A 65 5.85 -1.42 -19.27
N ASP A 66 6.76 -2.11 -18.59
CA ASP A 66 7.82 -2.92 -19.23
C ASP A 66 7.23 -4.04 -20.10
N GLN A 67 6.19 -4.73 -19.63
CA GLN A 67 5.52 -5.77 -20.42
C GLN A 67 4.65 -5.24 -21.56
N SER A 68 4.19 -3.99 -21.49
CA SER A 68 3.27 -3.42 -22.47
C SER A 68 3.93 -2.54 -23.51
N ASP A 69 5.23 -2.25 -23.39
CA ASP A 69 5.98 -1.52 -24.40
C ASP A 69 6.44 -2.48 -25.53
N PRO A 70 5.82 -2.43 -26.73
CA PRO A 70 6.21 -3.28 -27.85
C PRO A 70 7.61 -2.96 -28.40
N TYR A 71 8.26 -1.90 -27.89
CA TYR A 71 9.63 -1.54 -28.23
C TYR A 71 10.64 -1.80 -27.11
N ALA A 72 10.24 -2.39 -25.97
CA ALA A 72 11.14 -2.72 -24.87
C ALA A 72 12.33 -3.59 -25.31
N ASP A 73 12.09 -4.55 -26.21
CA ASP A 73 13.14 -5.41 -26.80
C ASP A 73 14.16 -4.65 -27.66
N PHE A 74 13.82 -3.45 -28.13
CA PHE A 74 14.68 -2.59 -28.95
C PHE A 74 15.27 -1.42 -28.16
N ALA A 75 14.96 -1.30 -26.87
CA ALA A 75 15.59 -0.31 -26.01
C ALA A 75 17.11 -0.56 -26.00
N PRO A 76 17.94 0.49 -26.20
CA PRO A 76 19.39 0.34 -26.17
C PRO A 76 19.79 -0.17 -24.77
N LYS A 77 20.32 -1.39 -24.71
CA LYS A 77 20.89 -1.94 -23.48
C LYS A 77 22.14 -1.13 -23.17
N GLU A 78 22.09 -0.32 -22.11
CA GLU A 78 23.30 0.26 -21.54
C GLU A 78 24.20 -0.89 -21.08
N GLU A 79 25.19 -1.22 -21.90
CA GLU A 79 26.26 -2.13 -21.52
C GLU A 79 27.10 -1.43 -20.45
N PRO A 80 27.33 -2.05 -19.27
CA PRO A 80 28.20 -1.46 -18.27
C PRO A 80 29.64 -1.45 -18.82
N GLU A 81 30.30 -0.28 -18.78
CA GLU A 81 31.75 -0.13 -19.04
C GLU A 81 32.61 -1.07 -18.18
#